data_AF-A0A534S036-F1
#
_entry.id   AF-A0A534S036-F1
#
_cell.length_a   1.000
_cell.length_b   1.000
_cell.length_c   1.000
_cell.angle_alpha   90.00
_cell.angle_beta   90.00
_cell.angle_gamma   90.00
#
_symmetry.space_group_name_H-M   'P 1'
#
loop_
_entity.id
_entity.type
_entity.pdbx_description
1 polymer ?
#
loop_
_entity_poly.entity_id
_entity_poly.type
_entity_poly.pdbx_seq_one_letter_code
_entity_poly.pdbx_strand_id
1 'polypeptide(L)'
;LAVTNDEEWRVLVREMGDPAWTRNEKFATLAARVHNQDELDRLIGEWTQDKDPFALQERLQQAGVPAGVCQTAQDRIERDPQLQHLQWLIPLPHSEIGTWPVKDVPFHFTNATVNQGGPTERAAPCYGEDSDYVYGELLQLTKQERTELERDGVI
;
A
#
# COMPACT_ATOMS: atom_id res chain seq x y z
N LEU A 1 8.08 -12.77 7.53
CA LEU A 1 9.52 -12.69 7.89
C LEU A 1 10.32 -12.99 6.63
N ALA A 2 11.38 -12.25 6.36
CA ALA A 2 12.21 -12.47 5.17
C ALA A 2 13.69 -12.46 5.56
N VAL A 3 14.19 -13.60 6.04
CA VAL A 3 15.60 -13.79 6.37
C VAL A 3 16.32 -14.32 5.13
N THR A 4 17.20 -13.50 4.57
CA THR A 4 17.84 -13.72 3.27
C THR A 4 19.31 -14.15 3.38
N ASN A 5 19.92 -13.98 4.54
CA ASN A 5 21.32 -14.33 4.78
C ASN A 5 21.57 -14.89 6.19
N ASP A 6 22.78 -15.37 6.43
CA ASP A 6 23.15 -16.00 7.72
C ASP A 6 23.35 -14.97 8.84
N GLU A 7 23.60 -13.70 8.54
CA GLU A 7 23.70 -12.65 9.56
C GLU A 7 22.31 -12.37 10.15
N GLU A 8 21.33 -12.10 9.30
CA GLU A 8 19.91 -11.96 9.67
C GLU A 8 19.39 -13.20 10.41
N TRP A 9 19.81 -14.40 9.99
CA TRP A 9 19.45 -15.64 10.69
C TRP A 9 19.96 -15.66 12.13
N ARG A 10 21.24 -15.35 12.35
CA ARG A 10 21.82 -15.30 13.71
C ARG A 10 21.14 -14.25 14.58
N VAL A 11 20.76 -13.11 14.00
CA VAL A 11 19.98 -12.09 14.71
C VAL A 11 18.62 -12.65 15.10
N LEU A 12 17.88 -13.25 14.17
CA LEU A 12 16.58 -13.85 14.45
C LEU A 12 16.67 -14.93 15.53
N VAL A 13 17.68 -15.81 15.49
CA VAL A 13 17.89 -16.84 16.54
C VAL A 13 18.07 -16.21 17.91
N ARG A 14 18.83 -15.11 18.03
CA ARG A 14 18.97 -14.37 19.30
C ARG A 14 17.63 -13.77 19.74
N GLU A 15 16.88 -13.16 18.81
CA GLU A 15 15.54 -12.60 19.09
C GLU A 15 14.52 -13.66 19.51
N MET A 16 14.70 -14.91 19.06
CA MET A 16 13.89 -16.05 19.51
C MET A 16 14.31 -16.59 20.89
N GLY A 17 15.43 -16.13 21.46
CA GLY A 17 15.97 -16.63 22.72
C GLY A 17 16.84 -17.88 22.58
N ASP A 18 17.52 -18.05 21.44
CA ASP A 18 18.36 -19.22 21.11
C ASP A 18 17.66 -20.59 21.30
N PRO A 19 16.53 -20.86 20.61
CA PRO A 19 15.84 -22.15 20.71
C PRO A 19 16.73 -23.30 20.25
N ALA A 20 16.70 -24.43 20.96
CA ALA A 20 17.59 -25.57 20.69
C ALA A 20 17.51 -26.12 19.25
N TRP A 21 16.33 -26.06 18.61
CA TRP A 21 16.14 -26.54 17.25
C TRP A 21 16.95 -25.75 16.22
N THR A 22 17.29 -24.48 16.50
CA THR A 22 18.07 -23.62 15.60
C THR A 22 19.51 -24.09 15.40
N ARG A 23 20.01 -24.94 16.31
CA ARG A 23 21.36 -25.53 16.27
C ARG A 23 21.43 -26.80 15.41
N ASN A 24 20.30 -27.27 14.87
CA ASN A 24 20.26 -28.41 13.99
C ASN A 24 20.96 -28.09 12.65
N GLU A 25 21.74 -29.03 12.11
CA GLU A 25 22.42 -28.90 10.81
C GLU A 25 21.47 -28.53 9.67
N LYS A 26 20.18 -28.93 9.78
CA LYS A 26 19.10 -28.54 8.86
C LYS A 26 18.94 -27.02 8.68
N PHE A 27 19.34 -26.22 9.67
CA PHE A 27 19.17 -24.76 9.63
C PHE A 27 20.49 -23.98 9.65
N ALA A 28 21.64 -24.68 9.57
CA ALA A 28 22.96 -24.11 9.74
C ALA A 28 23.37 -23.15 8.61
N THR A 29 22.91 -23.38 7.38
CA THR A 29 23.20 -22.55 6.21
C THR A 29 21.92 -22.13 5.51
N LEU A 30 21.97 -21.05 4.74
CA LEU A 30 20.83 -20.63 3.91
C LEU A 30 20.31 -21.77 3.01
N ALA A 31 21.21 -22.49 2.33
CA ALA A 31 20.83 -23.60 1.47
C ALA A 31 20.10 -24.72 2.24
N ALA A 32 20.57 -25.04 3.45
CA ALA A 32 19.91 -26.01 4.31
C ALA A 32 18.53 -25.52 4.77
N ARG A 33 18.40 -24.23 5.16
CA ARG A 33 17.11 -23.63 5.53
C ARG A 33 16.09 -23.66 4.40
N VAL A 34 16.52 -23.33 3.17
CA VAL A 34 15.65 -23.41 1.98
C VAL A 34 15.21 -24.85 1.71
N HIS A 35 16.13 -25.82 1.81
CA HIS A 35 15.79 -27.24 1.63
C HIS A 35 14.78 -27.75 2.67
N ASN A 36 14.83 -27.22 3.90
CA ASN A 36 13.96 -27.62 5.02
C ASN A 36 12.89 -26.55 5.34
N GLN A 37 12.47 -25.76 4.35
CA GLN A 37 11.62 -24.58 4.58
C GLN A 37 10.29 -24.90 5.27
N ASP A 38 9.63 -26.03 4.94
CA ASP A 38 8.33 -26.37 5.51
C ASP A 38 8.42 -26.63 7.02
N GLU A 39 9.50 -27.30 7.46
CA GLU A 39 9.77 -27.53 8.87
C GLU A 39 10.14 -26.21 9.58
N LEU A 40 10.92 -25.37 8.91
CA LEU A 40 11.30 -24.06 9.42
C LEU A 40 10.08 -23.15 9.60
N ASP A 41 9.20 -23.08 8.61
CA ASP A 41 7.99 -22.26 8.65
C ASP A 41 7.04 -22.70 9.76
N ARG A 42 6.91 -24.02 9.99
CA ARG A 42 6.15 -24.55 11.13
C ARG A 42 6.75 -24.09 12.46
N LEU A 43 8.06 -24.23 12.65
CA LEU A 43 8.75 -23.85 13.89
C LEU A 43 8.69 -22.33 14.15
N ILE A 44 8.86 -21.53 13.09
CA ILE A 44 8.71 -20.08 13.16
C ILE A 44 7.26 -19.71 13.48
N GLY A 45 6.28 -20.35 12.83
CA GLY A 45 4.86 -20.15 13.10
C GLY A 45 4.47 -20.47 14.55
N GLU A 46 4.98 -21.59 15.09
CA GLU A 46 4.80 -21.94 16.49
C GLU A 46 5.39 -20.90 17.44
N TRP A 47 6.54 -20.32 17.07
CA TRP A 47 7.12 -19.25 17.85
C TRP A 47 6.36 -17.93 17.72
N THR A 48 5.79 -17.59 16.56
CA THR A 48 5.08 -16.31 16.37
C THR A 48 3.64 -16.29 16.87
N GLN A 49 2.97 -17.44 16.99
CA GLN A 49 1.51 -17.52 17.19
C GLN A 49 0.95 -16.72 18.38
N ASP A 50 1.67 -16.70 19.50
CA ASP A 50 1.20 -16.06 20.75
C ASP A 50 1.72 -14.62 20.92
N LYS A 51 2.25 -14.01 19.85
CA LYS A 51 2.87 -12.68 19.90
C LYS A 51 1.99 -11.65 19.22
N ASP A 52 1.98 -10.43 19.76
CA ASP A 52 1.41 -9.30 19.05
C ASP A 52 2.21 -9.06 17.75
N PRO A 53 1.56 -9.06 16.57
CA PRO A 53 2.25 -9.03 15.30
C PRO A 53 2.98 -7.69 15.06
N PHE A 54 2.44 -6.56 15.53
CA PHE A 54 3.03 -5.24 15.34
C PHE A 54 4.24 -5.02 16.26
N ALA A 55 4.11 -5.37 17.54
CA ALA A 55 5.22 -5.31 18.49
C ALA A 55 6.36 -6.25 18.07
N LEU A 56 6.03 -7.44 17.54
CA LEU A 56 7.03 -8.36 17.03
C LEU A 56 7.71 -7.82 15.76
N GLN A 57 6.94 -7.26 14.82
CA GLN A 57 7.49 -6.61 13.63
C GLN A 57 8.48 -5.52 14.02
N GLU A 58 8.09 -4.59 14.89
CA GLU A 58 8.93 -3.47 15.31
C GLU A 58 10.21 -3.97 15.99
N ARG A 59 10.10 -4.92 16.93
CA ARG A 59 11.26 -5.49 17.63
C ARG A 59 12.25 -6.14 16.66
N LEU A 60 11.76 -6.91 15.70
CA LEU A 60 12.61 -7.59 14.72
C LEU A 60 13.26 -6.59 13.75
N GLN A 61 12.52 -5.59 13.28
CA GLN A 61 13.06 -4.52 12.43
C GLN A 61 14.14 -3.72 13.15
N GLN A 62 13.94 -3.38 14.43
CA GLN A 62 14.95 -2.70 15.26
C GLN A 62 16.23 -3.54 15.44
N ALA A 63 16.11 -4.86 15.46
CA ALA A 63 17.25 -5.78 15.50
C ALA A 63 17.94 -5.96 14.13
N GLY A 64 17.37 -5.42 13.04
CA GLY A 64 17.89 -5.58 11.68
C GLY A 64 17.36 -6.83 10.94
N VAL A 65 16.29 -7.46 11.45
CA VAL A 65 15.62 -8.59 10.80
C VAL A 65 14.44 -8.07 9.97
N PRO A 66 14.40 -8.33 8.64
CA PRO A 66 13.26 -7.94 7.82
C PRO A 66 11.97 -8.68 8.24
N ALA A 67 11.03 -7.93 8.81
CA ALA A 67 9.74 -8.41 9.27
C ALA A 67 8.62 -7.50 8.79
N GLY A 68 7.43 -8.06 8.59
CA GLY A 68 6.24 -7.34 8.15
C GLY A 68 4.96 -8.08 8.57
N VAL A 69 4.00 -7.35 9.11
CA VAL A 69 2.64 -7.83 9.40
C VAL A 69 1.86 -7.94 8.10
N CYS A 70 1.06 -9.00 7.96
CA CYS A 70 0.06 -9.08 6.91
C CYS A 70 -1.11 -8.15 7.27
N GLN A 71 -1.01 -6.89 6.84
CA GLN A 71 -1.97 -5.84 7.21
C GLN A 71 -3.31 -5.99 6.49
N THR A 72 -4.39 -5.79 7.24
CA THR A 72 -5.74 -5.57 6.72
C THR A 72 -5.92 -4.16 6.15
N ALA A 73 -7.08 -3.89 5.54
CA ALA A 73 -7.41 -2.53 5.08
C ALA A 73 -7.49 -1.53 6.24
N GLN A 74 -8.01 -1.97 7.40
CA GLN A 74 -8.08 -1.14 8.60
C GLN A 74 -6.67 -0.82 9.13
N ASP A 75 -5.79 -1.81 9.20
CA ASP A 75 -4.40 -1.61 9.67
C ASP A 75 -3.66 -0.57 8.82
N ARG A 76 -3.85 -0.59 7.50
CA ARG A 76 -3.22 0.39 6.58
C ARG A 76 -3.67 1.82 6.83
N ILE A 77 -4.88 2.02 7.36
CA ILE A 77 -5.43 3.34 7.67
C ILE A 77 -5.03 3.78 9.08
N GLU A 78 -5.09 2.87 10.04
CA GLU A 78 -4.99 3.21 11.47
C GLU A 78 -3.60 2.98 12.08
N ARG A 79 -2.79 2.08 11.51
CA ARG A 79 -1.60 1.54 12.18
C ARG A 79 -0.32 1.62 11.37
N ASP A 80 -0.37 1.83 10.06
CA ASP A 80 0.84 1.86 9.23
C ASP A 80 1.52 3.24 9.27
N PRO A 81 2.70 3.37 9.93
CA PRO A 81 3.38 4.66 10.06
C PRO A 81 3.97 5.15 8.73
N GLN A 82 4.31 4.24 7.81
CA GLN A 82 4.86 4.60 6.50
C GLN A 82 3.77 5.18 5.60
N LEU A 83 2.59 4.56 5.55
CA LEU A 83 1.46 5.09 4.80
C LEU A 83 0.95 6.42 5.38
N GLN A 84 0.97 6.56 6.71
CA GLN A 84 0.67 7.83 7.36
C GLN A 84 1.70 8.91 6.97
N HIS A 85 2.99 8.60 7.04
CA HIS A 85 4.07 9.51 6.65
C HIS A 85 3.97 9.93 5.18
N LEU A 86 3.59 9.00 4.30
CA LEU A 86 3.41 9.25 2.87
C LEU A 86 2.11 9.99 2.53
N GLN A 87 1.23 10.24 3.50
CA GLN A 87 -0.08 10.88 3.28
C GLN A 87 -0.84 10.21 2.12
N TRP A 88 -0.78 8.88 2.05
CA TRP A 88 -1.21 8.08 0.90
C TRP A 88 -2.70 8.19 0.53
N LEU A 89 -3.52 8.79 1.38
CA LEU A 89 -4.92 9.11 1.14
C LEU A 89 -5.11 10.63 1.20
N ILE A 90 -5.59 11.21 0.11
CA ILE A 90 -5.91 12.64 0.03
C ILE A 90 -7.43 12.84 -0.05
N PRO A 91 -7.99 13.85 0.64
CA PRO A 91 -9.40 14.18 0.53
C PRO A 91 -9.65 14.93 -0.79
N LEU A 92 -10.49 14.37 -1.66
CA LEU A 92 -10.91 15.05 -2.89
C LEU A 92 -12.43 15.27 -2.91
N PRO A 93 -12.91 16.44 -3.37
CA PRO A 93 -14.33 16.68 -3.57
C PRO A 93 -14.86 15.84 -4.73
N HIS A 94 -16.04 15.25 -4.55
CA HIS A 94 -16.80 14.58 -5.59
C HIS A 94 -18.21 15.18 -5.65
N SER A 95 -18.74 15.37 -6.85
CA SER A 95 -20.06 15.98 -7.12
C SER A 95 -21.21 15.28 -6.38
N GLU A 96 -21.28 13.95 -6.45
CA GLU A 96 -22.35 13.17 -5.82
C GLU A 96 -22.12 12.75 -4.36
N ILE A 97 -20.92 12.29 -4.00
CA ILE A 97 -20.64 11.67 -2.69
C ILE A 97 -19.96 12.61 -1.68
N GLY A 98 -19.73 13.87 -2.06
CA GLY A 98 -18.99 14.84 -1.26
C GLY A 98 -17.49 14.56 -1.21
N THR A 99 -16.80 15.09 -0.20
CA THR A 99 -15.34 14.91 -0.06
C THR A 99 -15.02 13.53 0.48
N TRP A 100 -14.20 12.77 -0.27
CA TRP A 100 -13.84 11.39 0.07
C TRP A 100 -12.32 11.16 -0.01
N PRO A 101 -11.72 10.35 0.89
CA PRO A 101 -10.31 9.98 0.80
C PRO A 101 -10.06 9.04 -0.38
N VAL A 102 -9.20 9.45 -1.31
CA VAL A 102 -8.73 8.64 -2.43
C VAL A 102 -7.25 8.32 -2.28
N LYS A 103 -6.82 7.18 -2.81
CA LYS A 103 -5.39 6.84 -2.85
C LYS A 103 -4.65 7.83 -3.74
N ASP A 104 -3.60 8.42 -3.21
CA ASP A 104 -2.75 9.33 -3.95
C ASP A 104 -1.77 8.56 -4.84
N VAL A 105 -1.09 9.30 -5.71
CA VAL A 105 -0.01 8.79 -6.56
C VAL A 105 1.17 8.30 -5.69
N PRO A 106 1.80 7.15 -5.99
CA PRO A 106 2.85 6.57 -5.15
C PRO A 106 4.24 7.18 -5.37
N PHE A 107 4.34 8.36 -5.99
CA PHE A 107 5.59 9.03 -6.30
C PHE A 107 5.46 10.54 -6.13
N HIS A 108 6.56 11.18 -5.72
CA HIS A 108 6.62 12.63 -5.55
C HIS A 108 7.79 13.20 -6.35
N PHE A 109 7.61 14.40 -6.88
CA PHE A 109 8.66 15.16 -7.56
C PHE A 109 9.02 16.38 -6.73
N THR A 110 10.31 16.72 -6.66
CA THR A 110 10.76 17.92 -5.93
C THR A 110 10.29 19.22 -6.58
N ASN A 111 10.02 19.19 -7.89
CA ASN A 111 9.74 20.37 -8.70
C ASN A 111 8.36 20.34 -9.38
N ALA A 112 7.48 19.41 -8.99
CA ALA A 112 6.13 19.32 -9.53
C ALA A 112 5.16 18.76 -8.48
N THR A 113 4.01 19.40 -8.36
CA THR A 113 2.89 18.85 -7.59
C THR A 113 2.19 17.81 -8.45
N VAL A 114 2.28 16.55 -8.04
CA VAL A 114 1.53 15.45 -8.65
C VAL A 114 0.69 14.84 -7.54
N ASN A 115 -0.62 14.87 -7.74
CA ASN A 115 -1.59 14.25 -6.85
C ASN A 115 -2.74 13.67 -7.70
N GLN A 116 -3.56 12.82 -7.08
CA GLN A 116 -4.65 12.11 -7.74
C GLN A 116 -5.75 13.05 -8.29
N GLY A 117 -5.92 14.24 -7.73
CA GLY A 117 -6.89 15.23 -8.22
C GLY A 117 -6.45 15.96 -9.48
N GLY A 118 -5.15 15.93 -9.79
CA GLY A 118 -4.60 16.58 -10.98
C GLY A 118 -4.97 18.07 -11.08
N PRO A 119 -5.07 18.62 -12.30
CA PRO A 119 -5.41 20.03 -12.50
C PRO A 119 -6.84 20.42 -12.11
N THR A 120 -7.75 19.45 -11.97
CA THR A 120 -9.15 19.71 -11.64
C THR A 120 -9.42 19.73 -10.14
N GLU A 121 -8.44 19.31 -9.33
CA GLU A 121 -8.50 19.24 -7.86
C GLU A 121 -9.75 18.51 -7.32
N ARG A 122 -10.31 17.59 -8.10
CA ARG A 122 -11.52 16.82 -7.76
C ARG A 122 -11.36 15.33 -8.03
N ALA A 123 -12.26 14.54 -7.46
CA ALA A 123 -12.33 13.10 -7.67
C ALA A 123 -12.84 12.77 -9.09
N ALA A 124 -13.05 11.48 -9.37
CA ALA A 124 -13.52 11.02 -10.67
C ALA A 124 -14.84 11.72 -11.08
N PRO A 125 -14.98 12.17 -12.34
CA PRO A 125 -16.20 12.80 -12.82
C PRO A 125 -17.36 11.80 -12.89
N CYS A 126 -18.58 12.30 -12.71
CA CYS A 126 -19.78 11.60 -13.13
C CYS A 126 -19.93 11.59 -14.65
N TYR A 127 -20.84 10.73 -15.15
CA TYR A 127 -21.18 10.71 -16.58
C TYR A 127 -21.66 12.08 -17.04
N GLY A 128 -20.98 12.64 -18.05
CA GLY A 128 -21.34 13.94 -18.64
C GLY A 128 -20.99 15.17 -17.80
N GLU A 129 -20.32 15.02 -16.64
CA GLU A 129 -20.05 16.15 -15.73
C GLU A 129 -19.22 17.27 -16.40
N ASP A 130 -18.36 16.91 -17.36
CA ASP A 130 -17.50 17.85 -18.09
C ASP A 130 -17.99 18.17 -19.51
N SER A 131 -19.19 17.73 -19.91
CA SER A 131 -19.69 17.91 -21.29
C SER A 131 -19.72 19.37 -21.69
N ASP A 132 -20.22 20.26 -20.83
CA ASP A 132 -20.28 21.70 -21.11
C ASP A 132 -18.89 22.33 -21.29
N TYR A 133 -17.92 21.92 -20.48
CA TYR A 133 -16.53 22.37 -20.59
C TYR A 133 -15.90 21.91 -21.92
N VAL A 134 -16.04 20.62 -22.24
CA VAL A 134 -15.45 20.05 -23.45
C VAL A 134 -16.11 20.62 -24.71
N TYR A 135 -17.43 20.54 -24.83
CA TYR A 135 -18.13 21.02 -26.02
C TYR A 135 -18.12 22.54 -26.12
N GLY A 136 -18.23 23.25 -25.00
CA GLY A 136 -18.31 24.70 -24.99
C GLY A 136 -16.96 25.42 -25.02
N GLU A 137 -16.04 25.08 -24.14
CA GLU A 137 -14.78 25.81 -24.00
C GLU A 137 -13.68 25.26 -24.91
N LEU A 138 -13.52 23.93 -24.97
CA LEU A 138 -12.46 23.31 -25.76
C LEU A 138 -12.81 23.22 -27.24
N LEU A 139 -14.02 22.77 -27.58
CA LEU A 139 -14.48 22.63 -28.96
C LEU A 139 -15.20 23.87 -29.51
N GLN A 140 -15.50 24.84 -28.64
CA GLN A 140 -16.12 26.12 -29.01
C GLN A 140 -17.49 25.98 -29.70
N LEU A 141 -18.24 24.90 -29.40
CA LEU A 141 -19.60 24.75 -29.89
C LEU A 141 -20.53 25.77 -29.22
N THR A 142 -21.33 26.41 -30.03
CA THR A 142 -22.38 27.32 -29.58
C THR A 142 -23.43 26.58 -28.78
N LYS A 143 -24.18 27.30 -27.92
CA LYS A 143 -25.31 26.71 -27.18
C LYS A 143 -26.34 26.06 -28.10
N GLN A 144 -26.54 26.62 -29.30
CA GLN A 144 -27.48 26.08 -30.29
C GLN A 144 -27.00 24.71 -30.81
N GLU A 145 -25.74 24.60 -31.24
CA GLU A 145 -25.16 23.33 -31.69
C GLU A 145 -25.23 22.25 -30.60
N ARG A 146 -24.96 22.62 -29.33
CA ARG A 146 -25.06 21.68 -28.20
C ARG A 146 -26.49 21.20 -27.95
N THR A 147 -27.47 22.11 -28.03
CA THR A 147 -28.89 21.77 -27.87
C THR A 147 -29.36 20.84 -28.99
N GLU A 148 -28.87 21.03 -30.22
CA GLU A 148 -29.17 20.16 -31.36
C GLU A 148 -28.59 18.75 -31.14
N LEU A 149 -27.35 18.65 -30.66
CA LEU A 149 -26.72 17.36 -30.34
C LEU A 149 -27.43 16.61 -29.20
N GLU A 150 -27.86 17.32 -28.14
CA GLU A 150 -28.65 16.75 -27.04
C GLU A 150 -30.00 16.22 -27.55
N ARG A 151 -30.70 17.02 -28.36
CA ARG A 151 -31.99 16.61 -28.95
C ARG A 151 -31.86 15.37 -29.83
N ASP A 152 -30.75 15.27 -30.55
CA ASP A 152 -30.47 14.17 -31.46
C ASP A 152 -29.89 12.94 -30.71
N GLY A 153 -29.70 13.03 -29.39
CA GLY A 153 -29.23 11.93 -28.52
C GLY A 153 -27.76 11.59 -28.70
N VAL A 154 -26.97 12.52 -29.23
CA VAL A 154 -25.53 12.35 -29.49
C VAL A 154 -24.70 12.62 -28.23
N ILE A 155 -25.13 13.60 -27.42
CA ILE A 155 -24.49 14.02 -26.16
C ILE A 155 -25.50 14.04 -25.02
#